data_AF-A0AA37GWG5-F1
#
_entry.id   AF-A0AA37GWG5-F1
#
_cell.length_a   1.000
_cell.length_b   1.000
_cell.length_c   1.000
_cell.angle_alpha   90.00
_cell.angle_beta   90.00
_cell.angle_gamma   90.00
#
_symmetry.space_group_name_H-M   'P 1'
#
loop_
_entity.id
_entity.type
_entity.pdbx_description
1 polymer ?
#
loop_
_entity_poly.entity_id
_entity_poly.type
_entity_poly.pdbx_seq_one_letter_code
_entity_poly.pdbx_strand_id
1 'polypeptide(L)'
;MTSGMSTISHINPSLDFAQDPNTPAEQINAFLELLCKREDGPYVHPCEISFDCGKVRDSWRGTLEDVDKRGLIGEFLKAKHGTKKCWIGFFSAPAANWVGTGNKWKGGDWHCFAAMVVADERQGKHLLIYNNDAKEVVTEASRISSVLWGLEKSLWKKVAERGKYTLCKWSGGQDKQMRC
;
A
#
# COMPACT_ATOMS: atom_id res chain seq x y z
N MET A 1 44.94 -20.00 20.34
CA MET A 1 44.18 -19.78 19.10
C MET A 1 42.85 -19.15 19.47
N THR A 2 42.77 -17.83 19.49
CA THR A 2 41.58 -17.06 19.85
C THR A 2 40.86 -16.65 18.57
N SER A 3 39.67 -17.21 18.37
CA SER A 3 38.78 -16.93 17.25
C SER A 3 38.26 -15.50 17.35
N GLY A 4 38.66 -14.65 16.40
CA GLY A 4 38.11 -13.30 16.25
C GLY A 4 36.69 -13.37 15.71
N MET A 5 35.70 -13.02 16.52
CA MET A 5 34.36 -12.69 16.03
C MET A 5 34.45 -11.38 15.25
N SER A 6 34.34 -11.47 13.93
CA SER A 6 34.19 -10.32 13.06
C SER A 6 32.76 -9.80 13.21
N THR A 7 32.60 -8.72 13.96
CA THR A 7 31.33 -7.99 14.06
C THR A 7 31.07 -7.35 12.70
N ILE A 8 30.19 -7.95 11.89
CA ILE A 8 29.65 -7.31 10.69
C ILE A 8 28.80 -6.15 11.19
N SER A 9 29.36 -4.94 11.12
CA SER A 9 28.59 -3.72 11.26
C SER A 9 27.59 -3.68 10.10
N HIS A 10 26.33 -4.02 10.40
CA HIS A 10 25.21 -3.68 9.52
C HIS A 10 25.20 -2.16 9.38
N ILE A 11 25.76 -1.68 8.27
CA ILE A 11 25.51 -0.32 7.79
C ILE A 11 24.03 -0.32 7.38
N ASN A 12 23.16 0.04 8.31
CA ASN A 12 21.85 0.58 7.96
C ASN A 12 22.11 2.04 7.61
N PRO A 13 22.22 2.43 6.31
CA PRO A 13 22.03 3.84 6.00
C PRO A 13 20.69 4.23 6.62
N SER A 14 20.66 5.35 7.35
CA SER A 14 19.42 5.92 7.86
C SER A 14 18.49 6.10 6.68
N LEU A 15 17.60 5.12 6.51
CA LEU A 15 16.58 5.06 5.49
C LEU A 15 15.49 6.02 5.96
N ASP A 16 15.79 7.31 5.88
CA ASP A 16 14.82 8.35 6.19
C ASP A 16 13.69 8.21 5.18
N PHE A 17 12.52 7.85 5.70
CA PHE A 17 11.33 7.72 4.89
C PHE A 17 10.99 9.09 4.30
N ALA A 18 10.54 9.09 3.05
CA ALA A 18 10.09 10.30 2.37
C ALA A 18 9.06 11.06 3.20
N GLN A 19 9.39 12.29 3.63
CA GLN A 19 8.47 13.17 4.35
C GLN A 19 7.82 14.21 3.43
N ASP A 20 8.36 14.41 2.23
CA ASP A 20 7.84 15.32 1.23
C ASP A 20 6.73 14.62 0.41
N PRO A 21 5.48 15.13 0.39
CA PRO A 21 4.42 14.59 -0.45
C PRO A 21 4.72 14.63 -1.95
N ASN A 22 5.70 15.42 -2.38
CA ASN A 22 6.15 15.52 -3.77
C ASN A 22 7.36 14.61 -4.08
N THR A 23 7.71 13.71 -3.16
CA THR A 23 8.80 12.76 -3.40
C THR A 23 8.54 11.96 -4.68
N PRO A 24 9.46 11.96 -5.65
CA PRO A 24 9.29 11.18 -6.88
C PRO A 24 9.19 9.68 -6.61
N ALA A 25 8.38 8.99 -7.40
CA ALA A 25 8.15 7.55 -7.29
C ALA A 25 9.45 6.76 -7.35
N GLU A 26 10.46 7.20 -8.11
CA GLU A 26 11.77 6.53 -8.17
C GLU A 26 12.48 6.45 -6.82
N GLN A 27 12.39 7.49 -5.99
CA GLN A 27 12.98 7.49 -4.65
C GLN A 27 12.20 6.58 -3.70
N ILE A 28 10.87 6.59 -3.78
CA ILE A 28 10.00 5.69 -3.01
C ILE A 28 10.27 4.23 -3.41
N ASN A 29 10.38 3.94 -4.71
CA ASN A 29 10.67 2.61 -5.23
C ASN A 29 12.04 2.11 -4.76
N ALA A 30 13.06 2.96 -4.75
CA ALA A 30 14.38 2.58 -4.22
C ALA A 30 14.29 2.13 -2.75
N PHE A 31 13.49 2.82 -1.93
CA PHE A 31 13.21 2.42 -0.56
C PHE A 31 12.47 1.07 -0.48
N LEU A 32 11.42 0.89 -1.27
CA LEU A 32 10.62 -0.34 -1.31
C LEU A 32 11.43 -1.55 -1.80
N GLU A 33 12.32 -1.36 -2.76
CA GLU A 33 13.25 -2.40 -3.24
C GLU A 33 14.19 -2.88 -2.16
N LEU A 34 14.69 -1.99 -1.31
CA LEU A 34 15.54 -2.36 -0.17
C LEU A 34 14.76 -3.23 0.83
N LEU A 35 13.49 -2.89 1.09
CA LEU A 35 12.61 -3.72 1.92
C LEU A 35 12.31 -5.07 1.27
N CYS A 36 12.09 -5.10 -0.05
CA CYS A 36 11.81 -6.33 -0.80
C CYS A 36 12.96 -7.34 -0.74
N LYS A 37 14.21 -6.88 -0.62
CA LYS A 37 15.41 -7.73 -0.57
C LYS A 37 15.58 -8.48 0.75
N ARG A 38 14.77 -8.21 1.78
CA ARG A 38 14.82 -8.93 3.06
C ARG A 38 14.36 -10.37 2.90
N GLU A 39 15.24 -11.31 3.20
CA GLU A 39 14.94 -12.75 3.16
C GLU A 39 13.91 -13.15 4.24
N ASP A 40 14.07 -12.59 5.44
CA ASP A 40 13.28 -12.88 6.65
C ASP A 40 11.93 -12.14 6.75
N GLY A 41 11.57 -11.37 5.73
CA GLY A 41 10.41 -10.48 5.76
C GLY A 41 9.22 -10.92 4.90
N PRO A 42 8.12 -10.14 4.93
CA PRO A 42 7.05 -10.25 3.93
C PRO A 42 7.60 -9.97 2.52
N TYR A 43 6.79 -10.29 1.51
CA TYR A 43 7.02 -9.73 0.18
C TYR A 43 6.65 -8.24 0.24
N VAL A 44 7.54 -7.35 -0.18
CA VAL A 44 7.22 -5.93 -0.36
C VAL A 44 7.24 -5.66 -1.85
N HIS A 45 6.16 -5.09 -2.38
CA HIS A 45 6.13 -4.72 -3.79
C HIS A 45 7.16 -3.61 -4.05
N PRO A 46 8.07 -3.75 -5.03
CA PRO A 46 9.17 -2.80 -5.22
C PRO A 46 8.72 -1.46 -5.81
N CYS A 47 7.49 -1.37 -6.32
CA CYS A 47 6.96 -0.14 -6.88
C CYS A 47 5.81 0.40 -6.02
N GLU A 48 5.75 1.72 -5.87
CA GLU A 48 4.56 2.41 -5.39
C GLU A 48 3.40 2.18 -6.37
N ILE A 49 2.21 1.91 -5.85
CA ILE A 49 1.03 1.57 -6.64
C ILE A 49 0.09 2.77 -6.71
N SER A 50 -0.11 3.33 -7.90
CA SER A 50 -0.93 4.54 -8.03
C SER A 50 -2.13 4.41 -8.96
N PHE A 51 -2.23 3.32 -9.72
CA PHE A 51 -3.26 3.20 -10.75
C PHE A 51 -4.00 1.87 -10.71
N ASP A 52 -5.30 1.93 -11.02
CA ASP A 52 -6.15 0.75 -11.14
C ASP A 52 -5.75 -0.14 -12.34
N CYS A 53 -5.44 0.50 -13.46
CA CYS A 53 -5.07 -0.16 -14.71
C CYS A 53 -4.23 0.76 -15.62
N GLY A 54 -3.66 0.18 -16.68
CA GLY A 54 -2.84 0.91 -17.66
C GLY A 54 -3.57 2.07 -18.33
N LYS A 55 -4.86 1.91 -18.65
CA LYS A 55 -5.67 3.00 -19.23
C LYS A 55 -5.74 4.24 -18.31
N VAL A 56 -5.90 4.02 -17.00
CA VAL A 56 -5.89 5.12 -16.03
C VAL A 56 -4.49 5.72 -15.98
N ARG A 57 -3.43 4.92 -15.84
CA ARG A 57 -2.04 5.42 -15.87
C ARG A 57 -1.77 6.30 -17.11
N ASP A 58 -2.15 5.83 -18.29
CA ASP A 58 -1.90 6.53 -19.54
C ASP A 58 -2.63 7.89 -19.62
N SER A 59 -3.79 8.04 -18.98
CA SER A 59 -4.49 9.34 -18.92
C SER A 59 -3.79 10.38 -18.04
N TRP A 60 -2.79 9.98 -17.25
CA TRP A 60 -1.96 10.88 -16.43
C TRP A 60 -0.67 11.31 -17.13
N ARG A 61 -0.38 10.78 -18.33
CA ARG A 61 0.79 11.19 -19.11
C ARG A 61 0.71 12.68 -19.43
N GLY A 62 1.79 13.41 -19.16
CA GLY A 62 1.87 14.85 -19.35
C GLY A 62 1.37 15.69 -18.17
N THR A 63 0.65 15.08 -17.22
CA THR A 63 0.25 15.73 -15.95
C THR A 63 1.15 15.29 -14.80
N LEU A 64 1.58 14.03 -14.81
CA LEU A 64 2.44 13.43 -13.80
C LEU A 64 3.75 12.96 -14.43
N GLU A 65 4.88 13.53 -13.98
CA GLU A 65 6.20 13.32 -14.61
C GLU A 65 6.71 11.87 -14.47
N ASP A 66 6.45 11.22 -13.34
CA ASP A 66 6.96 9.89 -13.00
C ASP A 66 5.92 8.76 -13.21
N VAL A 67 4.92 9.00 -14.06
CA VAL A 67 3.79 8.10 -14.31
C VAL A 67 4.19 6.66 -14.68
N ASP A 68 5.30 6.50 -15.42
CA ASP A 68 5.82 5.20 -15.84
C ASP A 68 6.61 4.45 -14.76
N LYS A 69 6.97 5.13 -13.68
CA LYS A 69 7.66 4.55 -12.51
C LYS A 69 6.68 4.03 -11.47
N ARG A 70 5.39 4.30 -11.63
CA ARG A 70 4.32 3.89 -10.70
C ARG A 70 3.63 2.63 -11.20
N GLY A 71 3.34 1.75 -10.25
CA GLY A 71 2.74 0.45 -10.47
C GLY A 71 1.22 0.44 -10.54
N LEU A 72 0.70 -0.68 -11.03
CA LEU A 72 -0.73 -0.98 -11.12
C LEU A 72 -1.16 -1.93 -10.00
N ILE A 73 -2.42 -1.84 -9.54
CA ILE A 73 -3.00 -2.84 -8.61
C ILE A 73 -2.84 -4.26 -9.18
N GLY A 74 -3.02 -4.42 -10.49
CA GLY A 74 -2.88 -5.70 -11.16
C GLY A 74 -1.48 -6.30 -11.06
N GLU A 75 -0.43 -5.46 -11.06
CA GLU A 75 0.96 -5.88 -10.95
C GLU A 75 1.26 -6.34 -9.52
N PHE A 76 0.84 -5.57 -8.52
CA PHE A 76 0.93 -5.97 -7.11
C PHE A 76 0.29 -7.34 -6.86
N LEU A 77 -0.96 -7.54 -7.29
CA LEU A 77 -1.71 -8.77 -7.03
C LEU A 77 -1.26 -9.97 -7.88
N LYS A 78 -0.46 -9.76 -8.94
CA LYS A 78 0.06 -10.84 -9.82
C LYS A 78 1.56 -11.09 -9.61
N ALA A 79 2.22 -10.31 -8.76
CA ALA A 79 3.65 -10.46 -8.57
C ALA A 79 4.00 -11.84 -8.02
N LYS A 80 5.21 -12.30 -8.33
CA LYS A 80 5.71 -13.58 -7.83
C LYS A 80 6.21 -13.37 -6.41
N HIS A 81 5.45 -13.85 -5.42
CA HIS A 81 5.75 -13.68 -4.00
C HIS A 81 6.52 -14.87 -3.39
N GLY A 82 6.88 -15.88 -4.19
CA GLY A 82 7.52 -17.11 -3.72
C GLY A 82 6.64 -17.87 -2.72
N THR A 83 7.23 -18.31 -1.62
CA THR A 83 6.54 -19.00 -0.51
C THR A 83 6.02 -18.03 0.56
N LYS A 84 6.18 -16.71 0.35
CA LYS A 84 5.81 -15.71 1.37
C LYS A 84 4.29 -15.65 1.53
N LYS A 85 3.82 -15.79 2.77
CA LYS A 85 2.38 -15.75 3.13
C LYS A 85 1.84 -14.33 3.33
N CYS A 86 2.72 -13.32 3.38
CA CYS A 86 2.38 -11.94 3.64
C CYS A 86 2.98 -11.03 2.56
N TRP A 87 2.16 -10.17 1.96
CA TRP A 87 2.52 -9.28 0.85
C TRP A 87 2.12 -7.85 1.19
N ILE A 88 3.02 -6.89 1.05
CA ILE A 88 2.81 -5.49 1.37
C ILE A 88 2.93 -4.67 0.08
N GLY A 89 2.00 -3.75 -0.12
CA GLY A 89 2.06 -2.72 -1.15
C GLY A 89 1.94 -1.34 -0.52
N PHE A 90 2.74 -0.41 -1.01
CA PHE A 90 2.58 1.01 -0.74
C PHE A 90 1.79 1.64 -1.88
N PHE A 91 0.76 2.41 -1.55
CA PHE A 91 -0.15 2.99 -2.50
C PHE A 91 -0.16 4.50 -2.35
N SER A 92 -0.27 5.21 -3.46
CA SER A 92 -0.51 6.64 -3.46
C SER A 92 -1.42 7.06 -4.59
N ALA A 93 -2.16 8.14 -4.41
CA ALA A 93 -2.97 8.72 -5.46
C ALA A 93 -3.12 10.22 -5.24
N PRO A 94 -3.34 11.00 -6.31
CA PRO A 94 -3.62 12.42 -6.17
C PRO A 94 -4.87 12.64 -5.31
N ALA A 95 -4.81 13.50 -4.30
CA ALA A 95 -5.89 13.61 -3.31
C ALA A 95 -7.21 14.11 -3.92
N ALA A 96 -7.13 14.88 -5.02
CA ALA A 96 -8.29 15.33 -5.80
C ALA A 96 -9.18 14.18 -6.31
N ASN A 97 -8.61 12.98 -6.53
CA ASN A 97 -9.34 11.77 -6.94
C ASN A 97 -9.78 10.90 -5.76
N TRP A 98 -9.41 11.28 -4.55
CA TRP A 98 -9.47 10.44 -3.37
C TRP A 98 -10.52 10.89 -2.36
N VAL A 99 -10.87 12.17 -2.38
CA VAL A 99 -11.70 12.78 -1.34
C VAL A 99 -13.14 12.93 -1.81
N GLY A 100 -14.01 12.06 -1.32
CA GLY A 100 -15.45 12.37 -1.26
C GLY A 100 -15.66 13.75 -0.64
N THR A 101 -16.68 14.49 -1.07
CA THR A 101 -16.98 15.84 -0.57
C THR A 101 -17.00 15.90 0.96
N GLY A 102 -16.27 16.86 1.55
CA GLY A 102 -16.38 17.21 2.97
C GLY A 102 -15.31 16.66 3.92
N ASN A 103 -14.07 16.42 3.48
CA ASN A 103 -12.94 16.20 4.40
C ASN A 103 -11.85 17.27 4.26
N LYS A 104 -11.03 17.44 5.31
CA LYS A 104 -9.97 18.46 5.41
C LYS A 104 -8.76 18.23 4.48
N TRP A 105 -8.68 17.05 3.86
CA TRP A 105 -7.55 16.60 3.04
C TRP A 105 -7.73 16.85 1.54
N LYS A 106 -8.85 17.47 1.16
CA LYS A 106 -9.22 17.79 -0.23
C LYS A 106 -8.25 18.74 -0.95
N GLY A 107 -7.37 19.40 -0.20
CA GLY A 107 -6.34 20.30 -0.72
C GLY A 107 -4.92 19.72 -0.72
N GLY A 108 -4.73 18.44 -0.35
CA GLY A 108 -3.43 17.79 -0.47
C GLY A 108 -3.12 17.44 -1.93
N ASP A 109 -1.84 17.48 -2.30
CA ASP A 109 -1.43 17.07 -3.64
C ASP A 109 -1.55 15.54 -3.78
N TRP A 110 -1.15 14.82 -2.73
CA TRP A 110 -1.10 13.36 -2.69
C TRP A 110 -1.66 12.80 -1.40
N HIS A 111 -2.26 11.61 -1.50
CA HIS A 111 -2.63 10.77 -0.37
C HIS A 111 -1.96 9.40 -0.53
N CYS A 112 -1.51 8.81 0.58
CA CYS A 112 -0.88 7.50 0.58
C CYS A 112 -1.48 6.56 1.63
N PHE A 113 -1.43 5.26 1.37
CA PHE A 113 -1.82 4.23 2.32
C PHE A 113 -0.99 2.98 2.09
N ALA A 114 -0.91 2.11 3.09
CA ALA A 114 -0.31 0.79 2.95
C ALA A 114 -1.42 -0.27 2.93
N ALA A 115 -1.23 -1.31 2.12
CA ALA A 115 -2.08 -2.49 2.20
C ALA A 115 -1.25 -3.75 2.30
N MET A 116 -1.78 -4.73 3.02
CA MET A 116 -1.14 -6.01 3.28
C MET A 116 -2.11 -7.15 3.01
N VAL A 117 -1.67 -8.14 2.24
CA VAL A 117 -2.41 -9.39 2.02
C VAL A 117 -1.76 -10.48 2.84
N VAL A 118 -2.53 -11.12 3.72
CA VAL A 118 -2.07 -12.24 4.55
C VAL A 118 -2.86 -13.48 4.20
N ALA A 119 -2.17 -14.55 3.80
CA ALA A 119 -2.79 -15.85 3.58
C ALA A 119 -3.19 -16.50 4.92
N ASP A 120 -4.43 -16.96 5.00
CA ASP A 120 -4.99 -17.69 6.12
C ASP A 120 -5.50 -19.05 5.62
N GLU A 121 -4.89 -20.13 6.11
CA GLU A 121 -5.16 -21.50 5.68
C GLU A 121 -6.61 -21.94 5.91
N ARG A 122 -7.34 -21.28 6.83
CA ARG A 122 -8.72 -21.61 7.16
C ARG A 122 -9.72 -20.65 6.54
N GLN A 123 -9.36 -19.38 6.41
CA GLN A 123 -10.30 -18.31 6.06
C GLN A 123 -10.09 -17.73 4.65
N GLY A 124 -9.02 -18.13 3.95
CA GLY A 124 -8.67 -17.62 2.63
C GLY A 124 -7.55 -16.59 2.73
N LYS A 125 -7.86 -15.31 2.51
CA LYS A 125 -6.88 -14.23 2.66
C LYS A 125 -7.48 -13.07 3.43
N HIS A 126 -6.65 -12.34 4.16
CA HIS A 126 -7.02 -11.07 4.78
C HIS A 126 -6.39 -9.94 3.96
N LEU A 127 -7.18 -8.92 3.62
CA LEU A 127 -6.68 -7.63 3.13
C LEU A 127 -6.70 -6.64 4.29
N LEU A 128 -5.53 -6.25 4.75
CA LEU A 128 -5.30 -5.26 5.79
C LEU A 128 -4.97 -3.93 5.12
N ILE A 129 -5.69 -2.85 5.42
CA ILE A 129 -5.41 -1.51 4.90
C ILE A 129 -5.06 -0.61 6.07
N TYR A 130 -3.89 0.00 6.05
CA TYR A 130 -3.50 1.08 6.95
C TYR A 130 -3.57 2.41 6.21
N ASN A 131 -4.49 3.28 6.64
CA ASN A 131 -4.70 4.59 6.06
C ASN A 131 -4.56 5.66 7.17
N ASN A 132 -3.54 6.50 7.04
CA ASN A 132 -3.22 7.57 7.99
C ASN A 132 -4.26 8.70 8.01
N ASP A 133 -5.06 8.85 6.94
CA ASP A 133 -6.03 9.94 6.76
C ASP A 133 -7.48 9.44 6.65
N ALA A 134 -7.77 8.27 7.21
CA ALA A 134 -9.11 7.70 7.15
C ALA A 134 -10.14 8.61 7.86
N LYS A 135 -11.37 8.63 7.34
CA LYS A 135 -12.47 9.42 7.92
C LYS A 135 -12.75 8.98 9.37
N GLU A 136 -12.85 9.95 10.30
CA GLU A 136 -13.01 9.73 11.75
C GLU A 136 -14.33 9.03 12.17
N VAL A 137 -15.23 8.72 11.23
CA VAL A 137 -16.59 8.19 11.52
C VAL A 137 -16.84 6.89 10.76
N VAL A 138 -16.02 5.88 11.04
CA VAL A 138 -16.23 4.51 10.57
C VAL A 138 -16.61 3.62 11.75
N THR A 139 -17.71 2.89 11.60
CA THR A 139 -18.19 1.86 12.54
C THR A 139 -18.25 0.51 11.82
N GLU A 140 -18.32 -0.59 12.58
CA GLU A 140 -18.47 -1.94 11.98
C GLU A 140 -19.75 -2.09 11.13
N ALA A 141 -20.79 -1.28 11.42
CA ALA A 141 -22.02 -1.26 10.63
C ALA A 141 -21.92 -0.45 9.31
N SER A 142 -20.79 0.22 9.07
CA SER A 142 -20.62 1.05 7.89
C SER A 142 -20.47 0.19 6.63
N ARG A 143 -21.21 0.54 5.56
CA ARG A 143 -21.05 -0.12 4.26
C ARG A 143 -19.61 0.05 3.77
N ILE A 144 -19.02 -0.98 3.17
CA ILE A 144 -17.65 -0.92 2.60
C ILE A 144 -17.48 0.30 1.67
N SER A 145 -18.49 0.61 0.85
CA SER A 145 -18.48 1.77 -0.06
C SER A 145 -18.42 3.13 0.65
N SER A 146 -18.84 3.17 1.93
CA SER A 146 -18.78 4.36 2.78
C SER A 146 -17.42 4.50 3.49
N VAL A 147 -16.60 3.44 3.47
CA VAL A 147 -15.33 3.36 4.22
C VAL A 147 -14.11 3.33 3.32
N LEU A 148 -14.19 2.63 2.18
CA LEU A 148 -13.12 2.53 1.19
C LEU A 148 -13.39 3.44 0.01
N TRP A 149 -12.46 4.32 -0.30
CA TRP A 149 -12.56 5.30 -1.39
C TRP A 149 -11.45 5.11 -2.42
N GLY A 150 -11.61 5.74 -3.59
CA GLY A 150 -10.62 5.80 -4.66
C GLY A 150 -9.91 4.46 -4.92
N LEU A 151 -8.59 4.47 -4.70
CA LEU A 151 -7.72 3.33 -4.97
C LEU A 151 -7.92 2.17 -3.97
N GLU A 152 -8.30 2.43 -2.71
CA GLU A 152 -8.65 1.38 -1.74
C GLU A 152 -9.87 0.57 -2.22
N LYS A 153 -10.90 1.28 -2.70
CA LYS A 153 -12.12 0.65 -3.23
C LYS A 153 -11.80 -0.20 -4.46
N SER A 154 -10.92 0.32 -5.32
CA SER A 154 -10.44 -0.39 -6.51
C SER A 154 -9.66 -1.65 -6.14
N LEU A 155 -8.78 -1.55 -5.12
CA LEU A 155 -8.05 -2.69 -4.57
C LEU A 155 -9.00 -3.74 -3.99
N TRP A 156 -9.95 -3.34 -3.15
CA TRP A 156 -10.95 -4.24 -2.57
C TRP A 156 -11.73 -5.00 -3.64
N LYS A 157 -12.23 -4.28 -4.66
CA LYS A 157 -12.96 -4.91 -5.77
C LYS A 157 -12.11 -5.98 -6.45
N LYS A 158 -10.85 -5.68 -6.79
CA LYS A 158 -9.97 -6.63 -7.48
C LYS A 158 -9.57 -7.83 -6.61
N VAL A 159 -9.43 -7.68 -5.30
CA VAL A 159 -9.16 -8.84 -4.44
C VAL A 159 -10.40 -9.71 -4.26
N ALA A 160 -11.58 -9.12 -4.11
CA ALA A 160 -12.84 -9.85 -4.00
C ALA A 160 -13.15 -10.67 -5.27
N GLU A 161 -12.81 -10.15 -6.45
CA GLU A 161 -12.91 -10.87 -7.72
C GLU A 161 -11.96 -12.09 -7.82
N ARG A 162 -10.93 -12.16 -6.98
CA ARG A 162 -9.91 -13.23 -7.00
C ARG A 162 -10.15 -14.35 -6.00
N GLY A 163 -11.15 -14.21 -5.12
CA GLY A 163 -11.51 -15.24 -4.16
C GLY A 163 -12.01 -14.69 -2.84
N LYS A 164 -11.95 -15.54 -1.81
CA LYS A 164 -12.40 -15.20 -0.46
C LYS A 164 -11.37 -14.32 0.25
N TYR A 165 -11.74 -13.07 0.47
CA TYR A 165 -10.97 -12.11 1.25
C TYR A 165 -11.80 -11.56 2.41
N THR A 166 -11.17 -11.39 3.57
CA THR A 166 -11.71 -10.59 4.69
C THR A 166 -11.00 -9.24 4.68
N LEU A 167 -11.75 -8.14 4.77
CA LEU A 167 -11.20 -6.79 4.84
C LEU A 167 -10.99 -6.38 6.30
N CYS A 168 -9.79 -5.93 6.66
CA CYS A 168 -9.48 -5.27 7.93
C CYS A 168 -8.90 -3.87 7.62
N LYS A 169 -9.41 -2.80 8.24
CA LYS A 169 -8.91 -1.44 8.01
C LYS A 169 -8.49 -0.80 9.33
N TRP A 170 -7.30 -0.22 9.35
CA TRP A 170 -6.79 0.58 10.46
C TRP A 170 -6.66 2.03 10.03
N SER A 171 -7.02 2.91 10.96
CA SER A 171 -6.89 4.36 10.84
C SER A 171 -6.03 4.87 11.97
N GLY A 172 -5.03 5.71 11.68
CA GLY A 172 -4.11 6.26 12.67
C GLY A 172 -4.87 6.95 13.81
N GLY A 173 -5.03 6.27 14.94
CA GLY A 173 -5.69 6.79 16.14
C GLY A 173 -6.63 5.82 16.86
N GLN A 174 -7.19 4.78 16.21
CA GLN A 174 -8.04 3.77 16.87
C GLN A 174 -8.03 2.43 16.11
N ASP A 175 -7.85 1.32 16.85
CA ASP A 175 -8.01 -0.04 16.33
C ASP A 175 -9.51 -0.32 16.10
N LYS A 176 -9.91 -0.53 14.84
CA LYS A 176 -11.27 -0.99 14.50
C LYS A 176 -11.19 -2.11 13.48
N GLN A 177 -11.45 -3.34 13.92
CA GLN A 177 -11.59 -4.46 13.00
C GLN A 177 -12.98 -4.41 12.36
N MET A 178 -13.08 -4.05 11.08
CA MET A 178 -14.31 -4.32 10.33
C MET A 178 -14.33 -5.81 9.99
N ARG A 179 -15.43 -6.50 10.30
CA ARG A 179 -15.70 -7.84 9.78
C ARG A 179 -16.83 -7.71 8.77
N CYS A 180 -16.62 -8.22 7.56
CA CYS A 180 -17.64 -8.31 6.51
C CYS A 180 -18.11 -9.75 6.39
#